data_AF-A0A418AH67-F1
#
_entry.id   AF-A0A418AH67-F1
#
_cell.length_a   1.000
_cell.length_b   1.000
_cell.length_c   1.000
_cell.angle_alpha   90.00
_cell.angle_beta   90.00
_cell.angle_gamma   90.00
#
_symmetry.space_group_name_H-M   'P 1'
#
loop_
_entity.id
_entity.type
_entity.pdbx_description
1 polymer ?
#
loop_
_entity_poly.entity_id
_entity_poly.type
_entity_poly.pdbx_seq_one_letter_code
_entity_poly.pdbx_strand_id
1 'polypeptide(L)'
;MEGEQNHAKTYRLPDAARILQRVPHQQRGSTSLPFPRHELWLLEVLCHSLLEQSVISTDDSSKLFSFCDTFSTQHPSRPDLRMYFLVLHILLLFRTGDVIRARPLADELLALSQVTTHPHLMPPSWRQLPALLHLQVHSYYNPTASMTLSSALLSSLQTEPRDAPPFLWFDAHLTICHLLEAQSRFGELATLASELVQVVELPSVAQSARSSSMCTAVHILLAKYAHGLNCMDDAINHVNAAFALILANTPQWPQLSDANLAHMMGLLDVSTALSCFPLPKTDPGGAVPSVHPYFPDENLLEFAAGVLRDVNLRAVIYNGPSKEIRAKYDLYLCKWLWGTQCLGQVGTYPDMDTLRSYMLSMLQDCLELATTSINCSNISAEIMVLFGPKLVEYGRLQDGDKTLTNALKIAIHTKNLKLQVQIMIEVHALCGRKDQFKSQSVVAEKFAKKLESLGRKVDRALENHAVHAHLLAWKVHETT
;
A
#
# COMPACT_ATOMS: atom_id res chain seq x y z
N MET A 1 -10.16 14.25 -43.19
CA MET A 1 -9.30 15.45 -43.16
C MET A 1 -9.59 16.15 -41.84
N GLU A 2 -8.54 16.28 -41.02
CA GLU A 2 -8.37 17.20 -39.88
C GLU A 2 -9.44 17.12 -38.77
N GLY A 3 -9.14 16.84 -37.51
CA GLY A 3 -7.89 16.96 -36.77
C GLY A 3 -8.19 17.66 -35.45
N GLU A 4 -8.67 16.93 -34.44
CA GLU A 4 -8.67 17.39 -33.05
C GLU A 4 -7.93 16.37 -32.19
N GLN A 5 -6.62 16.58 -32.09
CA GLN A 5 -5.76 15.93 -31.11
C GLN A 5 -6.16 16.44 -29.72
N ASN A 6 -7.11 15.77 -29.07
CA ASN A 6 -7.31 15.90 -27.63
C ASN A 6 -6.13 15.22 -26.92
N HIS A 7 -5.15 16.03 -26.54
CA HIS A 7 -4.02 15.62 -25.72
C HIS A 7 -4.52 14.99 -24.41
N ALA A 8 -4.34 13.68 -24.28
CA ALA A 8 -4.56 12.91 -23.07
C ALA A 8 -3.70 13.45 -21.93
N LYS A 9 -4.33 14.01 -20.89
CA LYS A 9 -3.69 14.37 -19.63
C LYS A 9 -3.72 13.15 -18.71
N THR A 10 -2.64 12.39 -18.68
CA THR A 10 -2.41 11.30 -17.73
C THR A 10 -2.19 11.83 -16.30
N TYR A 11 -2.72 11.10 -15.32
CA TYR A 11 -2.68 11.40 -13.89
C TYR A 11 -1.25 11.36 -13.31
N ARG A 12 -0.88 12.37 -12.50
CA ARG A 12 0.49 12.67 -12.05
C ARG A 12 0.73 12.39 -10.55
N LEU A 13 1.73 11.55 -10.24
CA LEU A 13 2.56 11.64 -9.01
C LEU A 13 3.16 13.06 -8.86
N PRO A 14 3.65 13.52 -7.69
CA PRO A 14 4.29 14.82 -7.47
C PRO A 14 4.12 15.91 -8.54
N ASP A 15 3.00 16.66 -8.69
CA ASP A 15 2.73 17.50 -9.88
C ASP A 15 3.94 18.41 -10.22
N ALA A 16 4.81 17.91 -11.10
CA ALA A 16 6.06 18.54 -11.50
C ALA A 16 5.77 19.89 -12.15
N ALA A 17 4.57 20.02 -12.73
CA ALA A 17 4.10 21.25 -13.34
C ALA A 17 3.81 22.38 -12.35
N ARG A 18 3.67 22.13 -11.04
CA ARG A 18 3.62 23.21 -10.04
C ARG A 18 5.00 23.66 -9.54
N ILE A 19 6.03 22.83 -9.70
CA ILE A 19 7.44 23.28 -9.59
C ILE A 19 7.73 24.31 -10.69
N LEU A 20 7.15 24.12 -11.88
CA LEU A 20 7.31 25.00 -13.04
C LEU A 20 6.74 26.43 -12.86
N GLN A 21 5.81 26.67 -11.93
CA GLN A 21 5.11 27.96 -11.82
C GLN A 21 5.74 28.96 -10.82
N ARG A 22 6.85 28.63 -10.15
CA ARG A 22 7.52 29.54 -9.19
C ARG A 22 9.03 29.67 -9.39
N VAL A 23 9.52 29.57 -10.62
CA VAL A 23 10.83 30.14 -10.95
C VAL A 23 10.60 31.60 -11.36
N PRO A 24 11.08 32.60 -10.60
CA PRO A 24 10.94 33.99 -10.98
C PRO A 24 11.65 34.21 -12.31
N HIS A 25 10.88 34.50 -13.36
CA HIS A 25 11.44 35.22 -14.49
C HIS A 25 11.87 36.60 -13.96
N GLN A 26 13.17 36.88 -14.09
CA GLN A 26 13.86 38.15 -13.82
C GLN A 26 14.28 38.43 -12.38
N GLN A 27 15.56 38.13 -12.08
CA GLN A 27 16.47 39.21 -11.68
C GLN A 27 17.74 39.12 -12.53
N ARG A 28 17.90 40.11 -13.43
CA ARG A 28 19.18 40.39 -14.09
C ARG A 28 20.12 40.95 -13.04
N GLY A 29 21.22 40.26 -12.77
CA GLY A 29 22.33 40.81 -11.99
C GLY A 29 22.92 39.85 -10.97
N SER A 30 23.62 38.81 -11.44
CA SER A 30 24.72 38.18 -10.69
C SER A 30 25.47 37.22 -11.62
N THR A 31 26.64 37.68 -12.05
CA THR A 31 27.78 36.89 -12.53
C THR A 31 28.21 35.95 -11.40
N SER A 32 28.47 34.65 -11.51
CA SER A 32 29.02 33.82 -12.60
C SER A 32 28.78 32.34 -12.23
N LEU A 33 28.25 31.52 -13.15
CA LEU A 33 28.24 30.06 -13.05
C LEU A 33 28.90 29.50 -14.32
N PRO A 34 29.87 28.58 -14.23
CA PRO A 34 30.46 27.93 -15.40
C PRO A 34 29.70 26.63 -15.72
N PHE A 35 28.39 26.68 -15.95
CA PHE A 35 27.62 25.66 -16.70
C PHE A 35 26.28 26.28 -17.15
N PRO A 36 25.76 25.96 -18.36
CA PRO A 36 24.57 26.59 -18.88
C PRO A 36 23.35 26.08 -18.10
N ARG A 37 22.51 26.98 -17.58
CA ARG A 37 21.19 26.70 -16.95
C ARG A 37 20.29 25.73 -17.73
N HIS A 38 20.60 25.51 -19.00
CA HIS A 38 19.91 24.61 -19.91
C HIS A 38 20.10 23.12 -19.60
N GLU A 39 21.27 22.68 -19.13
CA GLU A 39 21.55 21.24 -18.89
C GLU A 39 20.80 20.71 -17.67
N LEU A 40 20.77 21.49 -16.58
CA LEU A 40 19.95 21.18 -15.40
C LEU A 40 18.46 21.12 -15.74
N TRP A 41 17.97 22.12 -16.49
CA TRP A 41 16.59 22.14 -16.95
C TRP A 41 16.26 20.91 -17.81
N LEU A 42 17.17 20.50 -18.70
CA LEU A 42 16.98 19.32 -19.53
C LEU A 42 16.90 18.03 -18.68
N LEU A 43 17.78 17.88 -17.68
CA LEU A 43 17.74 16.74 -16.75
C LEU A 43 16.43 16.71 -15.95
N GLU A 44 15.99 17.85 -15.44
CA GLU A 44 14.70 17.98 -14.75
C GLU A 44 13.54 17.55 -15.64
N VAL A 45 13.49 18.06 -16.88
CA VAL A 45 12.46 17.71 -17.85
C VAL A 45 12.48 16.23 -18.18
N LEU A 46 13.66 15.63 -18.37
CA LEU A 46 13.79 14.21 -18.68
C LEU A 46 13.36 13.32 -17.51
N CYS A 47 13.79 13.62 -16.28
CA CYS A 47 13.37 12.87 -15.10
C CYS A 47 11.86 12.95 -14.88
N HIS A 48 11.27 14.14 -15.02
CA HIS A 48 9.82 14.32 -14.91
C HIS A 48 9.07 13.62 -16.03
N SER A 49 9.57 13.68 -17.26
CA SER A 49 8.95 12.98 -18.40
C SER A 49 8.90 11.47 -18.17
N LEU A 50 9.98 10.87 -17.65
CA LEU A 50 9.99 9.44 -17.29
C LEU A 50 9.01 9.12 -16.14
N LEU A 51 8.94 9.99 -15.13
CA LEU A 51 8.00 9.82 -14.03
C LEU A 51 6.53 10.04 -14.46
N GLU A 52 6.28 10.76 -15.56
CA GLU A 52 4.94 11.03 -16.12
C GLU A 52 4.51 10.05 -17.22
N GLN A 53 5.42 9.23 -17.77
CA GLN A 53 5.08 8.23 -18.78
C GLN A 53 4.01 7.26 -18.27
N SER A 54 3.17 6.70 -19.14
CA SER A 54 2.20 5.66 -18.74
C SER A 54 2.86 4.31 -18.46
N VAL A 55 4.01 4.04 -19.10
CA VAL A 55 4.82 2.83 -18.90
C VAL A 55 6.28 3.26 -18.78
N ILE A 56 6.95 2.84 -17.71
CA ILE A 56 8.36 3.17 -17.49
C ILE A 56 9.27 2.23 -18.29
N SER A 57 10.20 2.79 -19.06
CA SER A 57 11.38 2.06 -19.53
C SER A 57 12.37 1.89 -18.38
N THR A 58 12.53 0.67 -17.87
CA THR A 58 13.43 0.38 -16.73
C THR A 58 14.88 0.69 -17.06
N ASP A 59 15.32 0.43 -18.29
CA ASP A 59 16.70 0.61 -18.73
C ASP A 59 17.05 2.09 -18.89
N ASP A 60 16.18 2.87 -19.53
CA ASP A 60 16.40 4.30 -19.74
C ASP A 60 16.33 5.06 -18.41
N SER A 61 15.39 4.67 -17.55
CA SER A 61 15.25 5.24 -16.22
C SER A 61 16.45 4.93 -15.34
N SER A 62 16.92 3.68 -15.33
CA SER A 62 18.11 3.31 -14.55
C SER A 62 19.35 4.11 -14.97
N LYS A 63 19.58 4.25 -16.29
CA LYS A 63 20.70 5.04 -16.82
C LYS A 63 20.59 6.53 -16.46
N LEU A 64 19.43 7.14 -16.66
CA LEU A 64 19.24 8.56 -16.37
C LEU A 64 19.41 8.86 -14.88
N PHE A 65 18.79 8.06 -14.01
CA PHE A 65 18.85 8.30 -12.57
C PHE A 65 20.22 7.99 -11.97
N SER A 66 20.93 6.98 -12.50
CA SER A 66 22.35 6.76 -12.14
C SER A 66 23.25 7.92 -12.56
N PHE A 67 23.00 8.51 -13.74
CA PHE A 67 23.68 9.73 -14.16
C PHE A 67 23.37 10.90 -13.23
N CYS A 68 22.10 11.13 -12.90
CA CYS A 68 21.69 12.23 -12.01
C CYS A 68 22.30 12.10 -10.60
N ASP A 69 22.37 10.87 -10.06
CA ASP A 69 23.04 10.59 -8.79
C ASP A 69 24.53 10.96 -8.86
N THR A 70 25.23 10.49 -9.90
CA THR A 70 26.65 10.78 -10.10
C THR A 70 26.89 12.28 -10.30
N PHE A 71 26.06 12.93 -11.11
CA PHE A 71 26.13 14.36 -11.38
C PHE A 71 25.93 15.18 -10.10
N SER A 72 24.93 14.84 -9.29
CA SER A 72 24.63 15.56 -8.04
C SER A 72 25.75 15.44 -7.00
N THR A 73 26.40 14.28 -6.91
CA THR A 73 27.51 14.03 -5.96
C THR A 73 28.80 14.72 -6.39
N GLN A 74 29.02 14.91 -7.69
CA GLN A 74 30.16 15.68 -8.23
C GLN A 74 30.04 17.20 -7.98
N HIS A 75 28.89 17.69 -7.52
CA HIS A 75 28.64 19.11 -7.23
C HIS A 75 28.34 19.34 -5.75
N PRO A 76 29.29 19.10 -4.83
CA PRO A 76 29.06 19.19 -3.38
C PRO A 76 28.70 20.60 -2.90
N SER A 77 28.98 21.64 -3.70
CA SER A 77 28.55 23.01 -3.44
C SER A 77 27.06 23.25 -3.67
N ARG A 78 26.31 22.27 -4.20
CA ARG A 78 24.88 22.32 -4.52
C ARG A 78 24.09 21.19 -3.83
N PRO A 79 23.99 21.21 -2.49
CA PRO A 79 23.22 20.20 -1.75
C PRO A 79 21.72 20.21 -2.08
N ASP A 80 21.19 21.35 -2.54
CA ASP A 80 19.82 21.49 -3.07
C ASP A 80 19.56 20.54 -4.25
N LEU A 81 20.55 20.43 -5.15
CA LEU A 81 20.48 19.57 -6.31
C LEU A 81 20.48 18.09 -5.94
N ARG A 82 21.30 17.71 -4.93
CA ARG A 82 21.32 16.35 -4.41
C ARG A 82 19.96 15.96 -3.83
N MET A 83 19.37 16.82 -2.99
CA MET A 83 18.06 16.56 -2.41
C MET A 83 16.98 16.40 -3.48
N TYR A 84 16.99 17.25 -4.50
CA TYR A 84 16.03 17.17 -5.60
C TYR A 84 16.11 15.83 -6.36
N PHE A 85 17.30 15.40 -6.77
CA PHE A 85 17.44 14.12 -7.48
C PHE A 85 17.18 12.91 -6.60
N LEU A 86 17.50 12.98 -5.30
CA LEU A 86 17.10 11.95 -4.33
C LEU A 86 15.58 11.76 -4.30
N VAL A 87 14.81 12.86 -4.23
CA VAL A 87 13.34 12.80 -4.27
C VAL A 87 12.85 12.11 -5.54
N LEU A 88 13.33 12.53 -6.71
CA LEU A 88 12.89 11.94 -7.97
C LEU A 88 13.26 10.45 -8.06
N HIS A 89 14.45 10.07 -7.58
CA HIS A 89 14.90 8.67 -7.61
C HIS A 89 14.06 7.80 -6.67
N ILE A 90 13.76 8.28 -5.46
CA ILE A 90 12.85 7.59 -4.54
C ILE A 90 11.47 7.38 -5.18
N LEU A 91 10.91 8.40 -5.84
CA LEU A 91 9.63 8.28 -6.54
C LEU A 91 9.67 7.25 -7.67
N LEU A 92 10.75 7.20 -8.45
CA LEU A 92 10.95 6.15 -9.47
C LEU A 92 11.00 4.76 -8.83
N LEU A 93 11.70 4.62 -7.70
CA LEU A 93 11.83 3.33 -7.01
C LEU A 93 10.52 2.87 -6.40
N PHE A 94 9.68 3.77 -5.89
CA PHE A 94 8.30 3.42 -5.53
C PHE A 94 7.50 2.96 -6.74
N ARG A 95 7.65 3.66 -7.87
CA ARG A 95 6.94 3.33 -9.09
C ARG A 95 7.34 1.95 -9.66
N THR A 96 8.62 1.59 -9.56
CA THR A 96 9.15 0.27 -9.96
C THR A 96 9.04 -0.79 -8.86
N GLY A 97 8.56 -0.44 -7.66
CA GLY A 97 8.42 -1.36 -6.54
C GLY A 97 9.75 -1.87 -5.97
N ASP A 98 10.83 -1.10 -6.08
CA ASP A 98 12.17 -1.43 -5.59
C ASP A 98 12.50 -0.63 -4.31
N VAL A 99 11.72 -0.92 -3.26
CA VAL A 99 11.75 -0.20 -1.98
C VAL A 99 13.09 -0.42 -1.23
N ILE A 100 13.75 -1.57 -1.43
CA ILE A 100 15.09 -1.82 -0.87
C ILE A 100 16.10 -0.78 -1.32
N ARG A 101 16.08 -0.40 -2.59
CA ARG A 101 16.96 0.65 -3.09
C ARG A 101 16.52 2.04 -2.66
N ALA A 102 15.22 2.24 -2.37
CA ALA A 102 14.70 3.54 -1.94
C ALA A 102 15.15 3.90 -0.51
N ARG A 103 15.33 2.91 0.36
CA ARG A 103 15.68 3.12 1.78
C ARG A 103 16.94 3.95 2.02
N PRO A 104 18.13 3.58 1.50
CA PRO A 104 19.34 4.38 1.74
C PRO A 104 19.21 5.81 1.21
N LEU A 105 18.45 6.01 0.12
CA LEU A 105 18.20 7.34 -0.45
C LEU A 105 17.27 8.17 0.44
N ALA A 106 16.24 7.55 1.03
CA ALA A 106 15.34 8.20 1.96
C ALA A 106 16.04 8.58 3.28
N ASP A 107 16.94 7.71 3.78
CA ASP A 107 17.77 7.98 4.95
C ASP A 107 18.72 9.17 4.68
N GLU A 108 19.37 9.21 3.51
CA GLU A 108 20.22 10.32 3.09
C GLU A 108 19.43 11.63 2.94
N LEU A 109 18.26 11.58 2.29
CA LEU A 109 17.40 12.75 2.09
C LEU A 109 16.94 13.35 3.42
N LEU A 110 16.54 12.50 4.38
CA LEU A 110 16.15 12.96 5.72
C LEU A 110 17.33 13.60 6.44
N ALA A 111 18.51 12.98 6.41
CA ALA A 111 19.71 13.52 7.03
C ALA A 111 20.09 14.89 6.47
N LEU A 112 20.09 15.05 5.13
CA LEU A 112 20.35 16.33 4.47
C LEU A 112 19.33 17.41 4.86
N SER A 113 18.06 17.05 5.02
CA SER A 113 17.01 17.99 5.41
C SER A 113 17.14 18.54 6.83
N GLN A 114 17.87 17.84 7.70
CA GLN A 114 18.07 18.23 9.11
C GLN A 114 19.33 19.09 9.31
N VAL A 115 20.14 19.29 8.28
CA VAL A 115 21.38 20.06 8.38
C VAL A 115 21.06 21.56 8.49
N THR A 116 21.30 22.12 9.68
CA THR A 116 20.97 23.50 10.04
C THR A 116 21.80 24.56 9.34
N THR A 117 22.92 24.20 8.68
CA THR A 117 23.73 25.16 7.93
C THR A 117 23.06 25.64 6.65
N HIS A 118 21.99 24.97 6.19
CA HIS A 118 21.27 25.34 4.98
C HIS A 118 19.74 25.20 5.15
N PRO A 119 19.08 26.08 5.93
CA PRO A 119 17.65 25.95 6.27
C PRO A 119 16.68 26.15 5.10
N HIS A 120 17.17 26.39 3.88
CA HIS A 120 16.36 26.71 2.68
C HIS A 120 16.70 25.85 1.45
N LEU A 121 17.22 24.63 1.64
CA LEU A 121 17.57 23.74 0.52
C LEU A 121 16.37 23.23 -0.29
N MET A 122 15.17 23.29 0.28
CA MET A 122 13.94 22.91 -0.41
C MET A 122 12.89 24.02 -0.36
N PRO A 123 11.99 24.07 -1.35
CA PRO A 123 10.81 24.91 -1.28
C PRO A 123 10.03 24.68 0.02
N PRO A 124 9.43 25.72 0.64
CA PRO A 124 8.63 25.57 1.87
C PRO A 124 7.54 24.50 1.75
N SER A 125 6.93 24.38 0.57
CA SER A 125 5.91 23.37 0.27
C SER A 125 6.41 21.93 0.32
N TRP A 126 7.73 21.69 0.32
CA TRP A 126 8.35 20.36 0.34
C TRP A 126 9.02 20.05 1.66
N ARG A 127 8.95 20.95 2.65
CA ARG A 127 9.65 20.81 3.93
C ARG A 127 9.38 19.46 4.61
N GLN A 128 8.15 18.95 4.52
CA GLN A 128 7.74 17.69 5.14
C GLN A 128 7.93 16.45 4.23
N LEU A 129 8.31 16.64 2.97
CA LEU A 129 8.44 15.55 2.00
C LEU A 129 9.53 14.52 2.40
N PRO A 130 10.72 14.90 2.89
CA PRO A 130 11.72 13.93 3.37
C PRO A 130 11.18 13.03 4.49
N ALA A 131 10.51 13.62 5.47
CA ALA A 131 9.95 12.88 6.59
C ALA A 131 8.82 11.95 6.13
N LEU A 132 7.99 12.38 5.18
CA LEU A 132 6.97 11.54 4.55
C LEU A 132 7.58 10.36 3.79
N LEU A 133 8.53 10.61 2.88
CA LEU A 133 9.17 9.56 2.07
C LEU A 133 9.90 8.56 2.98
N HIS A 134 10.59 9.05 4.01
CA HIS A 134 11.21 8.22 5.02
C HIS A 134 10.17 7.37 5.76
N LEU A 135 9.06 7.95 6.22
CA LEU A 135 7.96 7.20 6.86
C LEU A 135 7.41 6.11 5.92
N GLN A 136 7.15 6.45 4.66
CA GLN A 136 6.61 5.53 3.67
C GLN A 136 7.57 4.36 3.43
N VAL A 137 8.86 4.60 3.20
CA VAL A 137 9.83 3.51 3.00
C VAL A 137 9.96 2.67 4.27
N HIS A 138 10.13 3.28 5.44
CA HIS A 138 10.32 2.55 6.71
C HIS A 138 9.09 1.73 7.13
N SER A 139 7.89 2.13 6.69
CA SER A 139 6.65 1.40 6.94
C SER A 139 6.66 -0.02 6.39
N TYR A 140 7.41 -0.27 5.31
CA TYR A 140 7.58 -1.61 4.73
C TYR A 140 8.37 -2.53 5.67
N TYR A 141 9.45 -2.02 6.27
CA TYR A 141 10.36 -2.81 7.10
C TYR A 141 9.83 -2.99 8.52
N ASN A 142 9.45 -1.88 9.16
CA ASN A 142 9.09 -1.84 10.56
C ASN A 142 7.86 -0.95 10.79
N PRO A 143 6.64 -1.51 10.59
CA PRO A 143 5.39 -0.83 10.89
C PRO A 143 5.30 -0.28 12.31
N THR A 144 5.86 -1.01 13.30
CA THR A 144 5.81 -0.60 14.70
C THR A 144 6.67 0.64 14.96
N ALA A 145 7.89 0.69 14.45
CA ALA A 145 8.76 1.87 14.57
C ALA A 145 8.20 3.06 13.77
N SER A 146 7.61 2.79 12.61
CA SER A 146 6.99 3.82 11.75
C SER A 146 5.82 4.52 12.42
N MET A 147 5.06 3.84 13.29
CA MET A 147 4.03 4.49 14.11
C MET A 147 4.59 5.49 15.13
N THR A 148 5.85 5.38 15.53
CA THR A 148 6.48 6.40 16.38
C THR A 148 6.86 7.62 15.54
N LEU A 149 7.38 7.40 14.33
CA LEU A 149 7.75 8.46 13.39
C LEU A 149 6.53 9.27 12.93
N SER A 150 5.37 8.63 12.77
CA SER A 150 4.16 9.29 12.30
C SER A 150 3.68 10.41 13.23
N SER A 151 3.84 10.27 14.54
CA SER A 151 3.38 11.28 15.51
C SER A 151 4.12 12.61 15.34
N ALA A 152 5.43 12.56 15.08
CA ALA A 152 6.23 13.75 14.82
C ALA A 152 5.84 14.42 13.50
N LEU A 153 5.59 13.63 12.45
CA LEU A 153 5.15 14.14 11.15
C LEU A 153 3.78 14.81 11.24
N LEU A 154 2.80 14.18 11.91
CA LEU A 154 1.47 14.74 12.11
C LEU A 154 1.51 16.07 12.88
N SER A 155 2.27 16.12 13.97
CA SER A 155 2.46 17.36 14.75
C SER A 155 3.07 18.48 13.90
N SER A 156 4.06 18.15 13.09
CA SER A 156 4.70 19.09 12.15
C SER A 156 3.71 19.61 11.09
N LEU A 157 2.89 18.73 10.51
CA LEU A 157 1.85 19.10 9.53
C LEU A 157 0.75 19.98 10.14
N GLN A 158 0.39 19.75 11.40
CA GLN A 158 -0.63 20.53 12.12
C GLN A 158 -0.13 21.92 12.53
N THR A 159 1.16 22.06 12.84
CA THR A 159 1.75 23.33 13.29
C THR A 159 2.18 24.23 12.13
N GLU A 160 2.48 23.66 10.95
CA GLU A 160 2.87 24.39 9.74
C GLU A 160 1.90 24.20 8.54
N PRO A 161 0.57 24.30 8.70
CA PRO A 161 -0.38 23.85 7.68
C PRO A 161 -0.44 24.78 6.45
N ARG A 162 0.00 26.04 6.56
CA ARG A 162 -0.27 27.08 5.54
C ARG A 162 0.51 26.92 4.23
N ASP A 163 1.62 26.17 4.23
CA ASP A 163 2.48 26.01 3.06
C ASP A 163 2.49 24.59 2.49
N ALA A 164 2.02 23.59 3.24
CA ALA A 164 2.05 22.19 2.79
C ALA A 164 0.93 21.91 1.76
N PRO A 165 1.25 21.35 0.59
CA PRO A 165 0.24 20.92 -0.37
C PRO A 165 -0.70 19.87 0.25
N PRO A 166 -2.02 19.92 -0.03
CA PRO A 166 -2.99 18.96 0.50
C PRO A 166 -2.63 17.49 0.26
N PHE A 167 -1.93 17.19 -0.84
CA PHE A 167 -1.50 15.83 -1.14
C PHE A 167 -0.43 15.29 -0.16
N LEU A 168 0.48 16.13 0.36
CA LEU A 168 1.47 15.68 1.34
C LEU A 168 0.79 15.30 2.64
N TRP A 169 -0.19 16.12 3.03
CA TRP A 169 -1.02 15.86 4.19
C TRP A 169 -1.80 14.54 3.97
N PHE A 170 -2.44 14.37 2.81
CA PHE A 170 -3.19 13.17 2.47
C PHE A 170 -2.32 11.90 2.48
N ASP A 171 -1.17 11.93 1.80
CA ASP A 171 -0.28 10.77 1.70
C ASP A 171 0.28 10.38 3.08
N ALA A 172 0.58 11.36 3.95
CA ALA A 172 0.97 11.10 5.33
C ALA A 172 -0.16 10.41 6.11
N HIS A 173 -1.37 10.96 6.07
CA HIS A 173 -2.51 10.43 6.81
C HIS A 173 -2.88 9.03 6.30
N LEU A 174 -2.92 8.82 4.99
CA LEU A 174 -3.19 7.53 4.36
C LEU A 174 -2.16 6.46 4.75
N THR A 175 -0.87 6.81 4.74
CA THR A 175 0.20 5.89 5.19
C THR A 175 -0.01 5.45 6.63
N ILE A 176 -0.40 6.38 7.50
CA ILE A 176 -0.65 6.11 8.92
C ILE A 176 -1.93 5.30 9.11
N CYS A 177 -2.98 5.58 8.34
CA CYS A 177 -4.20 4.78 8.31
C CYS A 177 -3.89 3.31 7.99
N HIS A 178 -3.04 3.03 7.00
CA HIS A 178 -2.63 1.65 6.69
C HIS A 178 -1.87 0.98 7.84
N LEU A 179 -1.01 1.71 8.56
CA LEU A 179 -0.34 1.20 9.75
C LEU A 179 -1.32 0.90 10.89
N LEU A 180 -2.30 1.77 11.11
CA LEU A 180 -3.35 1.60 12.13
C LEU A 180 -4.26 0.42 11.78
N GLU A 181 -4.64 0.26 10.52
CA GLU A 181 -5.45 -0.85 10.01
C GLU A 181 -4.76 -2.20 10.28
N ALA A 182 -3.49 -2.33 9.89
CA ALA A 182 -2.72 -3.56 10.12
C ALA A 182 -2.67 -3.93 11.61
N GLN A 183 -2.57 -2.93 12.50
CA GLN A 183 -2.57 -3.12 13.95
C GLN A 183 -3.98 -3.24 14.57
N SER A 184 -5.03 -3.19 13.74
CA SER A 184 -6.44 -3.20 14.13
C SER A 184 -6.80 -2.08 15.12
N ARG A 185 -6.16 -0.92 15.02
CA ARG A 185 -6.42 0.27 15.85
C ARG A 185 -7.56 1.09 15.24
N PHE A 186 -8.74 0.46 15.16
CA PHE A 186 -9.87 0.96 14.39
C PHE A 186 -10.42 2.31 14.86
N GLY A 187 -10.41 2.62 16.16
CA GLY A 187 -10.87 3.93 16.65
C GLY A 187 -9.97 5.09 16.21
N GLU A 188 -8.66 4.91 16.25
CA GLU A 188 -7.70 5.91 15.76
C GLU A 188 -7.72 6.00 14.24
N LEU A 189 -7.86 4.86 13.56
CA LEU A 189 -8.07 4.80 12.12
C LEU A 189 -9.30 5.61 11.70
N ALA A 190 -10.43 5.46 12.40
CA ALA A 190 -11.66 6.19 12.09
C ALA A 190 -11.48 7.71 12.25
N THR A 191 -10.76 8.14 13.29
CA THR A 191 -10.45 9.56 13.51
C THR A 191 -9.65 10.11 12.33
N LEU A 192 -8.56 9.43 11.95
CA LEU A 192 -7.69 9.89 10.86
C LEU A 192 -8.36 9.79 9.48
N ALA A 193 -9.19 8.77 9.26
CA ALA A 193 -9.98 8.61 8.04
C ALA A 193 -11.01 9.74 7.87
N SER A 194 -11.58 10.25 8.96
CA SER A 194 -12.49 11.40 8.92
C SER A 194 -11.78 12.66 8.43
N GLU A 195 -10.53 12.86 8.86
CA GLU A 195 -9.72 13.97 8.38
C GLU A 195 -9.35 13.80 6.89
N LEU A 196 -9.06 12.57 6.43
CA LEU A 196 -8.83 12.27 5.00
C LEU A 196 -10.04 12.61 4.12
N VAL A 197 -11.24 12.26 4.58
CA VAL A 197 -12.51 12.61 3.93
C VAL A 197 -12.62 14.13 3.78
N GLN A 198 -12.36 14.88 4.84
CA GLN A 198 -12.41 16.35 4.79
C GLN A 198 -11.41 16.93 3.79
N VAL A 199 -10.22 16.32 3.66
CA VAL A 199 -9.21 16.80 2.72
C VAL A 199 -9.58 16.55 1.26
N VAL A 200 -10.20 15.42 0.93
CA VAL A 200 -10.65 15.18 -0.44
C VAL A 200 -11.84 16.07 -0.84
N GLU A 201 -12.62 16.52 0.14
CA GLU A 201 -13.75 17.44 -0.06
C GLU A 201 -13.32 18.92 -0.19
N LEU A 202 -12.05 19.26 0.10
CA LEU A 202 -11.56 20.62 -0.10
C LEU A 202 -11.71 21.03 -1.58
N PRO A 203 -12.26 22.21 -1.90
CA PRO A 203 -12.46 22.64 -3.28
C PRO A 203 -11.19 22.61 -4.13
N SER A 204 -10.05 22.95 -3.54
CA SER A 204 -8.74 22.91 -4.20
C SER A 204 -8.27 21.50 -4.57
N VAL A 205 -8.74 20.48 -3.83
CA VAL A 205 -8.46 19.06 -4.09
C VAL A 205 -9.48 18.50 -5.04
N ALA A 206 -10.77 18.77 -4.82
CA ALA A 206 -11.87 18.30 -5.66
C ALA A 206 -11.73 18.72 -7.13
N GLN A 207 -11.22 19.93 -7.39
CA GLN A 207 -10.94 20.44 -8.74
C GLN A 207 -9.57 20.04 -9.29
N SER A 208 -8.75 19.36 -8.49
CA SER A 208 -7.43 18.93 -8.92
C SER A 208 -7.50 17.66 -9.74
N ALA A 209 -6.51 17.44 -10.61
CA ALA A 209 -6.34 16.17 -11.30
C ALA A 209 -6.19 14.97 -10.33
N ARG A 210 -5.88 15.22 -9.04
CA ARG A 210 -5.71 14.21 -7.99
C ARG A 210 -7.00 13.72 -7.34
N SER A 211 -8.07 14.49 -7.48
CA SER A 211 -9.34 14.29 -6.78
C SER A 211 -9.79 12.83 -6.82
N SER A 212 -9.90 12.26 -8.02
CA SER A 212 -10.49 10.94 -8.18
C SER A 212 -9.64 9.82 -7.59
N SER A 213 -8.32 9.85 -7.79
CA SER A 213 -7.40 8.88 -7.19
C SER A 213 -7.36 8.99 -5.66
N MET A 214 -7.39 10.20 -5.09
CA MET A 214 -7.48 10.37 -3.64
C MET A 214 -8.82 9.83 -3.10
N CYS A 215 -9.93 10.10 -3.79
CA CYS A 215 -11.24 9.53 -3.43
C CYS A 215 -11.26 8.00 -3.53
N THR A 216 -10.63 7.42 -4.56
CA THR A 216 -10.47 5.96 -4.69
C THR A 216 -9.70 5.38 -3.51
N ALA A 217 -8.59 6.01 -3.11
CA ALA A 217 -7.81 5.57 -1.96
C ALA A 217 -8.60 5.65 -0.64
N VAL A 218 -9.41 6.71 -0.44
CA VAL A 218 -10.31 6.82 0.72
C VAL A 218 -11.35 5.70 0.71
N HIS A 219 -12.02 5.44 -0.42
CA HIS A 219 -12.98 4.33 -0.50
C HIS A 219 -12.34 2.97 -0.21
N ILE A 220 -11.13 2.70 -0.73
CA ILE A 220 -10.41 1.46 -0.41
C ILE A 220 -10.11 1.38 1.09
N LEU A 221 -9.68 2.48 1.71
CA LEU A 221 -9.42 2.53 3.15
C LEU A 221 -10.70 2.26 3.96
N LEU A 222 -11.81 2.88 3.58
CA LEU A 222 -13.11 2.68 4.22
C LEU A 222 -13.64 1.27 4.02
N ALA A 223 -13.38 0.64 2.87
CA ALA A 223 -13.69 -0.77 2.65
C ALA A 223 -12.90 -1.68 3.60
N LYS A 224 -11.59 -1.42 3.82
CA LYS A 224 -10.78 -2.14 4.81
C LYS A 224 -11.29 -1.93 6.24
N TYR A 225 -11.71 -0.71 6.56
CA TYR A 225 -12.28 -0.37 7.87
C TYR A 225 -13.61 -1.09 8.10
N ALA A 226 -14.57 -0.97 7.18
CA ALA A 226 -15.86 -1.65 7.21
C ALA A 226 -15.69 -3.17 7.31
N HIS A 227 -14.82 -3.75 6.48
CA HIS A 227 -14.48 -5.17 6.54
C HIS A 227 -13.88 -5.55 7.92
N GLY A 228 -12.98 -4.73 8.47
CA GLY A 228 -12.39 -4.93 9.79
C GLY A 228 -13.38 -4.89 10.95
N LEU A 229 -14.53 -4.23 10.78
CA LEU A 229 -15.62 -4.12 11.74
C LEU A 229 -16.81 -5.02 11.42
N ASN A 230 -16.69 -5.91 10.43
CA ASN A 230 -17.76 -6.79 9.97
C ASN A 230 -19.00 -6.09 9.38
N CYS A 231 -18.80 -4.91 8.78
CA CYS A 231 -19.83 -4.21 8.02
C CYS A 231 -19.67 -4.56 6.53
N MET A 232 -19.99 -5.81 6.16
CA MET A 232 -19.66 -6.34 4.83
C MET A 232 -20.41 -5.65 3.68
N ASP A 233 -21.68 -5.30 3.88
CA ASP A 233 -22.46 -4.56 2.89
C ASP A 233 -21.80 -3.20 2.58
N ASP A 234 -21.34 -2.49 3.60
CA ASP A 234 -20.62 -1.21 3.45
C ASP A 234 -19.24 -1.41 2.82
N ALA A 235 -18.54 -2.50 3.16
CA ALA A 235 -17.28 -2.85 2.50
C ALA A 235 -17.46 -3.06 0.99
N ILE A 236 -18.50 -3.80 0.60
CA ILE A 236 -18.88 -4.03 -0.80
C ILE A 236 -19.25 -2.70 -1.48
N ASN A 237 -20.04 -1.86 -0.83
CA ASN A 237 -20.43 -0.54 -1.36
C ASN A 237 -19.21 0.34 -1.65
N HIS A 238 -18.23 0.37 -0.74
CA HIS A 238 -17.00 1.14 -0.94
C HIS A 238 -16.06 0.51 -1.99
N VAL A 239 -15.98 -0.82 -2.09
CA VAL A 239 -15.27 -1.51 -3.18
C VAL A 239 -15.86 -1.11 -4.54
N ASN A 240 -17.19 -1.16 -4.67
CA ASN A 240 -17.89 -0.79 -5.89
C ASN A 240 -17.68 0.69 -6.25
N ALA A 241 -17.75 1.59 -5.25
CA ALA A 241 -17.51 3.02 -5.46
C ALA A 241 -16.07 3.31 -5.92
N ALA A 242 -15.07 2.70 -5.27
CA ALA A 242 -13.68 2.83 -5.68
C ALA A 242 -13.44 2.29 -7.10
N PHE A 243 -14.03 1.13 -7.43
CA PHE A 243 -13.92 0.54 -8.76
C PHE A 243 -14.57 1.42 -9.84
N ALA A 244 -15.75 2.00 -9.56
CA ALA A 244 -16.40 2.94 -10.47
C ALA A 244 -15.53 4.16 -10.78
N LEU A 245 -14.84 4.72 -9.78
CA LEU A 245 -13.88 5.82 -9.98
C LEU A 245 -12.69 5.38 -10.84
N ILE A 246 -12.17 4.17 -10.64
CA ILE A 246 -11.09 3.63 -11.47
C ILE A 246 -11.55 3.52 -12.93
N LEU A 247 -12.73 2.96 -13.17
CA LEU A 247 -13.30 2.83 -14.52
C LEU A 247 -13.52 4.19 -15.19
N ALA A 248 -14.08 5.16 -14.46
CA ALA A 248 -14.29 6.52 -14.96
C ALA A 248 -12.97 7.19 -15.41
N ASN A 249 -11.86 6.90 -14.71
CA ASN A 249 -10.53 7.41 -15.08
C ASN A 249 -9.78 6.53 -16.09
N THR A 250 -10.37 5.44 -16.57
CA THR A 250 -9.70 4.47 -17.45
C THR A 250 -10.47 4.36 -18.77
N PRO A 251 -10.31 5.33 -19.68
CA PRO A 251 -11.08 5.39 -20.93
C PRO A 251 -10.79 4.22 -21.88
N GLN A 252 -9.63 3.56 -21.75
CA GLN A 252 -9.24 2.40 -22.56
C GLN A 252 -8.79 1.25 -21.64
N TRP A 253 -9.72 0.45 -21.15
CA TRP A 253 -9.38 -0.72 -20.35
C TRP A 253 -8.54 -1.74 -21.17
N PRO A 254 -7.46 -2.33 -20.61
CA PRO A 254 -6.93 -2.23 -19.25
C PRO A 254 -5.73 -1.27 -19.12
N GLN A 255 -5.63 -0.21 -19.91
CA GLN A 255 -4.54 0.79 -19.85
C GLN A 255 -4.65 1.66 -18.59
N LEU A 256 -4.49 1.03 -17.44
CA LEU A 256 -4.51 1.66 -16.13
C LEU A 256 -3.21 2.44 -15.91
N SER A 257 -3.32 3.63 -15.34
CA SER A 257 -2.16 4.32 -14.76
C SER A 257 -1.60 3.50 -13.60
N ASP A 258 -0.32 3.73 -13.26
CA ASP A 258 0.33 3.11 -12.10
C ASP A 258 -0.46 3.33 -10.79
N ALA A 259 -1.06 4.50 -10.62
CA ALA A 259 -1.92 4.80 -9.47
C ALA A 259 -3.16 3.90 -9.45
N ASN A 260 -3.82 3.71 -10.60
CA ASN A 260 -4.99 2.84 -10.69
C ASN A 260 -4.63 1.36 -10.57
N LEU A 261 -3.44 0.93 -11.02
CA LEU A 261 -2.93 -0.41 -10.75
C LEU A 261 -2.70 -0.62 -9.24
N ALA A 262 -2.11 0.35 -8.55
CA ALA A 262 -1.95 0.31 -7.10
C ALA A 262 -3.31 0.27 -6.36
N HIS A 263 -4.29 1.04 -6.82
CA HIS A 263 -5.66 0.97 -6.28
C HIS A 263 -6.33 -0.38 -6.54
N MET A 264 -6.12 -0.97 -7.72
CA MET A 264 -6.63 -2.31 -8.02
C MET A 264 -6.06 -3.35 -7.05
N MET A 265 -4.77 -3.23 -6.70
CA MET A 265 -4.18 -4.08 -5.67
C MET A 265 -4.83 -3.85 -4.30
N GLY A 266 -5.18 -2.61 -3.97
CA GLY A 266 -5.94 -2.29 -2.76
C GLY A 266 -7.34 -2.91 -2.72
N LEU A 267 -8.04 -2.96 -3.86
CA LEU A 267 -9.34 -3.63 -3.99
C LEU A 267 -9.22 -5.15 -3.86
N LEU A 268 -8.23 -5.75 -4.51
CA LEU A 268 -7.95 -7.18 -4.38
C LEU A 268 -7.56 -7.57 -2.95
N ASP A 269 -6.84 -6.70 -2.24
CA ASP A 269 -6.50 -6.89 -0.82
C ASP A 269 -7.76 -7.03 0.04
N VAL A 270 -8.68 -6.06 -0.07
CA VAL A 270 -9.98 -6.12 0.63
C VAL A 270 -10.75 -7.37 0.22
N SER A 271 -10.79 -7.64 -1.08
CA SER A 271 -11.68 -8.64 -1.65
C SER A 271 -11.24 -10.09 -1.37
N THR A 272 -9.96 -10.26 -1.04
CA THR A 272 -9.36 -11.57 -0.70
C THR A 272 -8.94 -11.66 0.77
N ALA A 273 -9.27 -10.64 1.58
CA ALA A 273 -9.00 -10.63 3.00
C ALA A 273 -9.89 -11.62 3.76
N LEU A 274 -9.43 -12.07 4.93
CA LEU A 274 -10.21 -12.96 5.78
C LEU A 274 -11.31 -12.24 6.55
N SER A 275 -12.54 -12.73 6.46
CA SER A 275 -13.62 -12.27 7.33
C SER A 275 -13.57 -13.03 8.66
N CYS A 276 -13.05 -12.38 9.72
CA CYS A 276 -12.91 -12.98 11.04
C CYS A 276 -14.20 -12.98 11.88
N PHE A 277 -15.37 -12.85 11.27
CA PHE A 277 -16.63 -12.58 11.97
C PHE A 277 -17.81 -13.47 11.57
N PRO A 278 -18.80 -13.67 12.46
CA PRO A 278 -18.89 -13.14 13.82
C PRO A 278 -17.79 -13.72 14.72
N LEU A 279 -17.17 -12.87 15.55
CA LEU A 279 -16.15 -13.35 16.49
C LEU A 279 -16.82 -14.35 17.45
N PRO A 280 -16.18 -15.49 17.75
CA PRO A 280 -16.69 -16.46 18.69
C PRO A 280 -17.03 -15.77 20.01
N LYS A 281 -18.28 -15.90 20.47
CA LYS A 281 -18.63 -15.45 21.82
C LYS A 281 -17.79 -16.27 22.79
N THR A 282 -17.02 -15.60 23.64
CA THR A 282 -16.32 -16.28 24.73
C THR A 282 -17.38 -16.84 25.67
N ASP A 283 -17.47 -18.17 25.75
CA ASP A 283 -18.42 -18.81 26.64
C ASP A 283 -18.10 -18.41 28.08
N PRO A 284 -19.07 -17.91 28.87
CA PRO A 284 -18.86 -17.57 30.29
C PRO A 284 -18.38 -18.77 31.12
N GLY A 285 -18.56 -19.99 30.61
CA GLY A 285 -18.15 -21.25 31.24
C GLY A 285 -16.65 -21.60 31.12
N GLY A 286 -15.83 -20.76 30.47
CA GLY A 286 -14.36 -20.92 30.47
C GLY A 286 -13.81 -21.97 29.51
N ALA A 287 -14.61 -22.53 28.59
CA ALA A 287 -14.13 -23.40 27.55
C ALA A 287 -13.32 -22.60 26.50
N VAL A 288 -12.17 -23.13 26.08
CA VAL A 288 -11.36 -22.53 25.00
C VAL A 288 -12.18 -22.58 23.70
N PRO A 289 -12.35 -21.45 22.98
CA PRO A 289 -13.03 -21.44 21.69
C PRO A 289 -12.43 -22.49 20.75
N SER A 290 -13.28 -23.21 20.03
CA SER A 290 -12.84 -24.08 18.95
C SER A 290 -12.11 -23.26 17.88
N VAL A 291 -10.92 -23.72 17.50
CA VAL A 291 -10.13 -23.07 16.45
C VAL A 291 -10.76 -23.41 15.11
N HIS A 292 -11.54 -22.49 14.57
CA HIS A 292 -12.13 -22.59 13.24
C HIS A 292 -11.41 -21.67 12.25
N PRO A 293 -11.25 -22.12 10.98
CA PRO A 293 -10.73 -21.27 9.94
C PRO A 293 -11.73 -20.15 9.60
N TYR A 294 -11.19 -18.98 9.28
CA TYR A 294 -11.94 -17.89 8.68
C TYR A 294 -11.66 -17.86 7.19
N PHE A 295 -12.64 -17.42 6.40
CA PHE A 295 -12.54 -17.37 4.95
C PHE A 295 -12.91 -15.96 4.45
N PRO A 296 -12.50 -15.60 3.24
CA PRO A 296 -12.97 -14.38 2.61
C PRO A 296 -14.48 -14.44 2.35
N ASP A 297 -15.11 -13.28 2.25
CA ASP A 297 -16.54 -13.16 1.90
C ASP A 297 -16.77 -13.59 0.44
N GLU A 298 -17.84 -14.35 0.18
CA GLU A 298 -18.11 -14.91 -1.15
C GLU A 298 -18.40 -13.84 -2.21
N ASN A 299 -19.10 -12.75 -1.86
CA ASN A 299 -19.40 -11.67 -2.80
C ASN A 299 -18.14 -10.89 -3.16
N LEU A 300 -17.26 -10.68 -2.18
CA LEU A 300 -15.96 -10.06 -2.42
C LEU A 300 -15.04 -10.97 -3.25
N LEU A 301 -15.05 -12.29 -3.04
CA LEU A 301 -14.32 -13.23 -3.89
C LEU A 301 -14.83 -13.24 -5.33
N GLU A 302 -16.13 -13.08 -5.54
CA GLU A 302 -16.73 -12.96 -6.87
C GLU A 302 -16.23 -11.68 -7.58
N PHE A 303 -16.19 -10.55 -6.88
CA PHE A 303 -15.57 -9.33 -7.40
C PHE A 303 -14.10 -9.57 -7.77
N ALA A 304 -13.32 -10.20 -6.88
CA ALA A 304 -11.92 -10.51 -7.14
C ALA A 304 -11.73 -11.43 -8.37
N ALA A 305 -12.61 -12.42 -8.57
CA ALA A 305 -12.57 -13.29 -9.74
C ALA A 305 -12.72 -12.48 -11.05
N GLY A 306 -13.62 -11.49 -11.07
CA GLY A 306 -13.80 -10.59 -12.21
C GLY A 306 -12.51 -9.88 -12.62
N VAL A 307 -11.74 -9.39 -11.64
CA VAL A 307 -10.46 -8.70 -11.87
C VAL A 307 -9.34 -9.68 -12.23
N LEU A 308 -9.19 -10.77 -11.48
CA LEU A 308 -8.09 -11.75 -11.63
C LEU A 308 -8.15 -12.56 -12.93
N ARG A 309 -9.35 -12.71 -13.50
CA ARG A 309 -9.58 -13.40 -14.77
C ARG A 309 -9.16 -12.58 -15.98
N ASP A 310 -9.03 -11.26 -15.85
CA ASP A 310 -8.69 -10.41 -16.99
C ASP A 310 -7.25 -10.65 -17.46
N VAL A 311 -7.13 -11.34 -18.60
CA VAL A 311 -5.84 -11.71 -19.21
C VAL A 311 -5.08 -10.49 -19.69
N ASN A 312 -5.76 -9.43 -20.13
CA ASN A 312 -5.11 -8.22 -20.60
C ASN A 312 -4.56 -7.41 -19.42
N LEU A 313 -5.32 -7.30 -18.33
CA LEU A 313 -4.84 -6.69 -17.07
C LEU A 313 -3.64 -7.47 -16.52
N ARG A 314 -3.73 -8.80 -16.52
CA ARG A 314 -2.61 -9.67 -16.14
C ARG A 314 -1.38 -9.39 -17.00
N ALA A 315 -1.54 -9.29 -18.32
CA ALA A 315 -0.43 -8.96 -19.22
C ALA A 315 0.19 -7.59 -18.91
N VAL A 316 -0.62 -6.57 -18.59
CA VAL A 316 -0.13 -5.25 -18.16
C VAL A 316 0.70 -5.35 -16.88
N ILE A 317 0.25 -6.13 -15.89
CA ILE A 317 0.95 -6.30 -14.62
C ILE A 317 2.28 -7.05 -14.80
N TYR A 318 2.27 -8.16 -15.54
CA TYR A 318 3.46 -8.99 -15.71
C TYR A 318 4.52 -8.37 -16.63
N ASN A 319 4.09 -7.58 -17.63
CA ASN A 319 4.99 -6.81 -18.49
C ASN A 319 5.32 -5.43 -17.92
N GLY A 320 4.70 -5.05 -16.80
CA GLY A 320 4.91 -3.77 -16.15
C GLY A 320 6.22 -3.70 -15.35
N PRO A 321 6.70 -2.49 -15.05
CA PRO A 321 7.98 -2.29 -14.36
C PRO A 321 7.90 -2.53 -12.84
N SER A 322 6.68 -2.59 -12.28
CA SER A 322 6.49 -2.60 -10.82
C SER A 322 6.54 -4.00 -10.23
N LYS A 323 7.64 -4.31 -9.54
CA LYS A 323 7.82 -5.57 -8.81
C LYS A 323 6.81 -5.73 -7.67
N GLU A 324 6.43 -4.62 -7.03
CA GLU A 324 5.46 -4.62 -5.94
C GLU A 324 4.05 -4.96 -6.42
N ILE A 325 3.60 -4.37 -7.53
CA ILE A 325 2.28 -4.67 -8.10
C ILE A 325 2.22 -6.15 -8.51
N ARG A 326 3.28 -6.67 -9.15
CA ARG A 326 3.35 -8.09 -9.51
C ARG A 326 3.27 -9.00 -8.28
N ALA A 327 4.08 -8.74 -7.24
CA ALA A 327 4.06 -9.55 -6.03
C ALA A 327 2.69 -9.51 -5.34
N LYS A 328 2.06 -8.33 -5.25
CA LYS A 328 0.70 -8.18 -4.69
C LYS A 328 -0.34 -8.94 -5.51
N TYR A 329 -0.30 -8.82 -6.83
CA TYR A 329 -1.21 -9.54 -7.71
C TYR A 329 -1.11 -11.06 -7.50
N ASP A 330 0.11 -11.60 -7.47
CA ASP A 330 0.34 -13.04 -7.26
C ASP A 330 -0.10 -13.50 -5.86
N LEU A 331 0.11 -12.67 -4.83
CA LEU A 331 -0.39 -12.93 -3.48
C LEU A 331 -1.93 -13.00 -3.46
N TYR A 332 -2.62 -12.01 -4.04
CA TYR A 332 -4.09 -11.97 -4.02
C TYR A 332 -4.70 -13.07 -4.88
N LEU A 333 -4.08 -13.42 -6.01
CA LEU A 333 -4.45 -14.60 -6.78
C LEU A 333 -4.30 -15.87 -5.94
N CYS A 334 -3.19 -16.04 -5.22
CA CYS A 334 -3.01 -17.17 -4.32
C CYS A 334 -4.03 -17.18 -3.16
N LYS A 335 -4.38 -16.02 -2.58
CA LYS A 335 -5.45 -15.92 -1.57
C LYS A 335 -6.80 -16.32 -2.15
N TRP A 336 -7.12 -15.90 -3.37
CA TRP A 336 -8.37 -16.27 -4.04
C TRP A 336 -8.44 -17.77 -4.31
N LEU A 337 -7.36 -18.36 -4.84
CA LEU A 337 -7.28 -19.81 -5.06
C LEU A 337 -7.46 -20.56 -3.74
N TRP A 338 -6.76 -20.15 -2.69
CA TRP A 338 -6.91 -20.75 -1.37
C TRP A 338 -8.35 -20.62 -0.83
N GLY A 339 -8.93 -19.41 -0.86
CA GLY A 339 -10.28 -19.14 -0.34
C GLY A 339 -11.35 -19.96 -1.04
N THR A 340 -11.36 -19.97 -2.37
CA THR A 340 -12.30 -20.76 -3.17
C THR A 340 -12.13 -22.27 -2.99
N GLN A 341 -10.91 -22.76 -2.73
CA GLN A 341 -10.70 -24.17 -2.38
C GLN A 341 -11.37 -24.51 -1.06
N CYS A 342 -11.17 -23.68 -0.04
CA CYS A 342 -11.72 -23.91 1.29
C CYS A 342 -13.24 -23.78 1.35
N LEU A 343 -13.82 -22.92 0.52
CA LEU A 343 -15.27 -22.74 0.38
C LEU A 343 -15.94 -23.77 -0.54
N GLY A 344 -15.18 -24.71 -1.12
CA GLY A 344 -15.73 -25.73 -2.02
C GLY A 344 -16.19 -25.19 -3.39
N GLN A 345 -15.71 -24.02 -3.79
CA GLN A 345 -16.06 -23.33 -5.03
C GLN A 345 -15.13 -23.70 -6.21
N VAL A 346 -14.36 -24.78 -6.09
CA VAL A 346 -13.50 -25.28 -7.18
C VAL A 346 -14.38 -25.71 -8.37
N GLY A 347 -13.99 -25.29 -9.58
CA GLY A 347 -14.74 -25.55 -10.81
C GLY A 347 -15.63 -24.37 -11.25
N THR A 348 -15.85 -23.37 -10.39
CA THR A 348 -16.63 -22.17 -10.73
C THR A 348 -15.94 -21.34 -11.82
N TYR A 349 -14.60 -21.32 -11.81
CA TYR A 349 -13.76 -20.60 -12.76
C TYR A 349 -12.67 -21.52 -13.32
N PRO A 350 -13.02 -22.40 -14.29
CA PRO A 350 -12.12 -23.46 -14.76
C PRO A 350 -10.79 -22.96 -15.31
N ASP A 351 -10.80 -21.80 -15.96
CA ASP A 351 -9.63 -21.13 -16.52
C ASP A 351 -8.63 -20.71 -15.43
N MET A 352 -9.12 -20.18 -14.30
CA MET A 352 -8.27 -19.83 -13.16
C MET A 352 -7.91 -21.06 -12.31
N ASP A 353 -8.76 -22.07 -12.25
CA ASP A 353 -8.50 -23.31 -11.49
C ASP A 353 -7.26 -24.05 -11.99
N THR A 354 -6.91 -23.91 -13.28
CA THR A 354 -5.65 -24.45 -13.83
C THR A 354 -4.40 -23.89 -13.13
N LEU A 355 -4.50 -22.71 -12.50
CA LEU A 355 -3.38 -22.06 -11.81
C LEU A 355 -3.09 -22.69 -10.44
N ARG A 356 -3.99 -23.51 -9.89
CA ARG A 356 -3.82 -24.15 -8.57
C ARG A 356 -2.57 -25.01 -8.48
N SER A 357 -2.22 -25.72 -9.56
CA SER A 357 -1.00 -26.53 -9.62
C SER A 357 0.29 -25.70 -9.56
N TYR A 358 0.20 -24.41 -9.89
CA TYR A 358 1.33 -23.47 -9.88
C TYR A 358 1.39 -22.60 -8.62
N MET A 359 0.43 -22.75 -7.71
CA MET A 359 0.36 -21.92 -6.49
C MET A 359 1.65 -22.00 -5.66
N LEU A 360 2.31 -23.16 -5.60
CA LEU A 360 3.57 -23.31 -4.87
C LEU A 360 4.71 -22.48 -5.50
N SER A 361 4.86 -22.52 -6.83
CA SER A 361 5.89 -21.72 -7.53
C SER A 361 5.56 -20.23 -7.48
N MET A 362 4.29 -19.86 -7.63
CA MET A 362 3.85 -18.47 -7.50
C MET A 362 4.16 -17.90 -6.12
N LEU A 363 3.87 -18.63 -5.04
CA LEU A 363 4.18 -18.19 -3.67
C LEU A 363 5.69 -18.09 -3.44
N GLN A 364 6.48 -18.97 -4.03
CA GLN A 364 7.94 -18.91 -3.96
C GLN A 364 8.49 -17.66 -4.67
N ASP A 365 8.09 -17.42 -5.91
CA ASP A 365 8.51 -16.26 -6.70
C ASP A 365 8.06 -14.95 -6.04
N CYS A 366 6.81 -14.94 -5.54
CA CYS A 366 6.24 -13.81 -4.81
C CYS A 366 7.05 -13.52 -3.53
N LEU A 367 7.43 -14.55 -2.77
CA LEU A 367 8.25 -14.40 -1.56
C LEU A 367 9.67 -13.90 -1.89
N GLU A 368 10.26 -14.38 -2.98
CA GLU A 368 11.57 -13.91 -3.45
C GLU A 368 11.51 -12.43 -3.81
N LEU A 369 10.51 -11.99 -4.60
CA LEU A 369 10.32 -10.57 -4.92
C LEU A 369 10.07 -9.73 -3.66
N ALA A 370 9.21 -10.22 -2.76
CA ALA A 370 8.88 -9.56 -1.50
C ALA A 370 10.10 -9.38 -0.59
N THR A 371 11.08 -10.27 -0.64
CA THR A 371 12.27 -10.22 0.23
C THR A 371 13.47 -9.53 -0.42
N THR A 372 13.63 -9.62 -1.75
CA THR A 372 14.81 -9.13 -2.48
C THR A 372 14.65 -7.73 -3.09
N SER A 373 13.41 -7.25 -3.29
CA SER A 373 13.15 -5.93 -3.89
C SER A 373 12.27 -5.02 -3.03
N ILE A 374 11.28 -5.59 -2.33
CA ILE A 374 10.27 -4.81 -1.60
C ILE A 374 10.61 -4.73 -0.10
N ASN A 375 11.01 -5.84 0.51
CA ASN A 375 11.21 -6.03 1.95
C ASN A 375 10.03 -5.56 2.82
N CYS A 376 8.81 -5.86 2.39
CA CYS A 376 7.61 -5.59 3.17
C CYS A 376 7.37 -6.72 4.18
N SER A 377 7.46 -6.42 5.48
CA SER A 377 7.26 -7.39 6.57
C SER A 377 5.86 -8.02 6.53
N ASN A 378 4.79 -7.21 6.37
CA ASN A 378 3.42 -7.73 6.38
C ASN A 378 3.15 -8.61 5.14
N ILE A 379 3.50 -8.15 3.93
CA ILE A 379 3.32 -8.94 2.70
C ILE A 379 4.10 -10.26 2.78
N SER A 380 5.36 -10.22 3.26
CA SER A 380 6.16 -11.44 3.40
C SER A 380 5.49 -12.46 4.33
N ALA A 381 4.96 -12.00 5.47
CA ALA A 381 4.26 -12.87 6.41
C ALA A 381 2.92 -13.39 5.85
N GLU A 382 2.20 -12.59 5.06
CA GLU A 382 1.00 -13.01 4.34
C GLU A 382 1.27 -14.06 3.25
N ILE A 383 2.39 -13.94 2.54
CA ILE A 383 2.81 -14.99 1.60
C ILE A 383 3.17 -16.27 2.35
N MET A 384 3.94 -16.15 3.44
CA MET A 384 4.38 -17.29 4.24
C MET A 384 3.21 -18.05 4.89
N VAL A 385 2.11 -17.38 5.27
CA VAL A 385 0.95 -18.08 5.85
C VAL A 385 0.20 -18.94 4.85
N LEU A 386 0.22 -18.59 3.55
CA LEU A 386 -0.28 -19.47 2.48
C LEU A 386 0.74 -20.52 2.06
N PHE A 387 2.03 -20.16 2.08
CA PHE A 387 3.10 -21.02 1.60
C PHE A 387 3.42 -22.18 2.55
N GLY A 388 3.41 -21.93 3.86
CA GLY A 388 3.65 -22.96 4.88
C GLY A 388 2.74 -24.18 4.75
N PRO A 389 1.40 -24.02 4.73
CA PRO A 389 0.46 -25.12 4.54
C PRO A 389 0.66 -25.85 3.21
N LYS A 390 0.93 -25.12 2.12
CA LYS A 390 1.23 -25.75 0.82
C LYS A 390 2.51 -26.58 0.86
N LEU A 391 3.58 -26.14 1.53
CA LEU A 391 4.76 -26.98 1.73
C LEU A 391 4.44 -28.27 2.46
N VAL A 392 3.56 -28.23 3.47
CA VAL A 392 3.12 -29.43 4.21
C VAL A 392 2.32 -30.38 3.31
N GLU A 393 1.42 -29.86 2.46
CA GLU A 393 0.67 -30.67 1.48
C GLU A 393 1.60 -31.43 0.52
N TYR A 394 2.75 -30.85 0.17
CA TYR A 394 3.79 -31.47 -0.66
C TYR A 394 4.80 -32.32 0.15
N GLY A 395 4.49 -32.67 1.39
CA GLY A 395 5.33 -33.53 2.24
C GLY A 395 6.54 -32.83 2.87
N ARG A 396 6.71 -31.51 2.68
CA ARG A 396 7.82 -30.72 3.24
C ARG A 396 7.47 -30.16 4.63
N LEU A 397 7.15 -31.05 5.56
CA LEU A 397 6.63 -30.70 6.89
C LEU A 397 7.52 -29.73 7.70
N GLN A 398 8.85 -29.94 7.68
CA GLN A 398 9.79 -29.09 8.42
C GLN A 398 9.92 -27.69 7.81
N ASP A 399 9.90 -27.59 6.49
CA ASP A 399 9.95 -26.30 5.80
C ASP A 399 8.67 -25.51 6.03
N GLY A 400 7.51 -26.19 6.02
CA GLY A 400 6.22 -25.58 6.36
C GLY A 400 6.19 -25.03 7.78
N ASP A 401 6.70 -25.79 8.75
CA ASP A 401 6.80 -25.34 10.16
C ASP A 401 7.70 -24.11 10.33
N LYS A 402 8.90 -24.16 9.73
CA LYS A 402 9.84 -23.04 9.75
C LYS A 402 9.22 -21.79 9.12
N THR A 403 8.50 -21.96 8.02
CA THR A 403 7.81 -20.88 7.30
C THR A 403 6.74 -20.23 8.17
N LEU A 404 5.85 -21.01 8.77
CA LEU A 404 4.81 -20.50 9.67
C LEU A 404 5.39 -19.86 10.94
N THR A 405 6.45 -20.44 11.50
CA THR A 405 7.15 -19.87 12.65
C THR A 405 7.74 -18.49 12.33
N ASN A 406 8.34 -18.33 11.14
CA ASN A 406 8.87 -17.04 10.70
C ASN A 406 7.75 -16.03 10.44
N ALA A 407 6.66 -16.44 9.79
CA ALA A 407 5.48 -15.60 9.60
C ALA A 407 4.94 -15.07 10.94
N LEU A 408 4.83 -15.94 11.94
CA LEU A 408 4.33 -15.57 13.27
C LEU A 408 5.25 -14.58 13.98
N LYS A 409 6.58 -14.78 13.89
CA LYS A 409 7.56 -13.84 14.45
C LYS A 409 7.42 -12.45 13.83
N ILE A 410 7.29 -12.38 12.51
CA ILE A 410 7.09 -11.12 11.78
C ILE A 410 5.77 -10.47 12.21
N ALA A 411 4.66 -11.21 12.18
CA ALA A 411 3.34 -10.68 12.53
C ALA A 411 3.26 -10.18 13.98
N ILE A 412 3.98 -10.82 14.92
CA ILE A 412 4.13 -10.33 16.30
C ILE A 412 4.91 -9.02 16.34
N HIS A 413 6.06 -8.96 15.64
CA HIS A 413 6.90 -7.77 15.57
C HIS A 413 6.17 -6.57 14.94
N THR A 414 5.40 -6.79 13.87
CA THR A 414 4.59 -5.75 13.21
C THR A 414 3.28 -5.43 13.93
N LYS A 415 2.96 -6.18 15.00
CA LYS A 415 1.68 -6.10 15.74
C LYS A 415 0.45 -6.32 14.86
N ASN A 416 0.58 -7.03 13.73
CA ASN A 416 -0.54 -7.32 12.85
C ASN A 416 -1.44 -8.40 13.48
N LEU A 417 -2.55 -7.97 14.08
CA LEU A 417 -3.39 -8.84 14.90
C LEU A 417 -4.22 -9.82 14.05
N LYS A 418 -4.78 -9.36 12.92
CA LYS A 418 -5.52 -10.21 11.98
C LYS A 418 -4.62 -11.32 11.43
N LEU A 419 -3.41 -10.97 11.02
CA LEU A 419 -2.45 -11.95 10.50
C LEU A 419 -1.98 -12.94 11.57
N GLN A 420 -1.80 -12.50 12.83
CA GLN A 420 -1.52 -13.40 13.95
C GLN A 420 -2.64 -14.45 14.14
N VAL A 421 -3.90 -14.03 14.04
CA VAL A 421 -5.07 -14.94 14.14
C VAL A 421 -5.03 -15.97 13.01
N GLN A 422 -4.81 -15.52 11.76
CA GLN A 422 -4.69 -16.41 10.60
C GLN A 422 -3.56 -17.43 10.76
N ILE A 423 -2.37 -16.99 11.13
CA ILE A 423 -1.21 -17.86 11.29
C ILE A 423 -1.44 -18.87 12.41
N MET A 424 -2.12 -18.48 13.50
CA MET A 424 -2.42 -19.38 14.61
C MET A 424 -3.35 -20.54 14.22
N ILE A 425 -4.28 -20.33 13.28
CA ILE A 425 -5.12 -21.40 12.73
C ILE A 425 -4.26 -22.45 12.03
N GLU A 426 -3.32 -22.00 11.18
CA GLU A 426 -2.44 -22.90 10.43
C GLU A 426 -1.43 -23.62 11.35
N VAL A 427 -0.89 -22.92 12.35
CA VAL A 427 0.00 -23.53 13.35
C VAL A 427 -0.75 -24.54 14.20
N HIS A 428 -2.01 -24.27 14.57
CA HIS A 428 -2.85 -25.21 15.31
C HIS A 428 -3.09 -26.49 14.49
N ALA A 429 -3.43 -26.35 13.20
CA ALA A 429 -3.60 -27.47 12.29
C ALA A 429 -2.29 -28.27 12.13
N LEU A 430 -1.15 -27.59 12.03
CA LEU A 430 0.17 -28.21 11.94
C LEU A 430 0.53 -29.01 13.20
N CYS A 431 0.27 -28.48 14.40
CA CYS A 431 0.49 -29.21 15.65
C CYS A 431 -0.35 -30.50 15.69
N GLY A 432 -1.59 -30.44 15.20
CA GLY A 432 -2.45 -31.63 15.06
C GLY A 432 -1.86 -32.68 14.13
N ARG A 433 -1.35 -32.28 12.96
CA ARG A 433 -0.68 -33.19 12.00
C ARG A 433 0.61 -33.81 12.55
N LYS A 434 1.21 -33.21 13.58
CA LYS A 434 2.43 -33.68 14.25
C LYS A 434 2.16 -34.47 15.54
N ASP A 435 0.89 -34.71 15.88
CA ASP A 435 0.46 -35.31 17.15
C ASP A 435 0.98 -34.56 18.39
N GLN A 436 1.20 -33.25 18.27
CA GLN A 436 1.72 -32.39 19.34
C GLN A 436 0.58 -31.76 20.15
N PHE A 437 -0.27 -32.58 20.77
CA PHE A 437 -1.50 -32.13 21.44
C PHE A 437 -1.28 -31.06 22.51
N LYS A 438 -0.18 -31.14 23.27
CA LYS A 438 0.17 -30.11 24.27
C LYS A 438 0.43 -28.75 23.61
N SER A 439 1.22 -28.74 22.54
CA SER A 439 1.51 -27.51 21.77
C SER A 439 0.24 -26.98 21.10
N GLN A 440 -0.59 -27.88 20.55
CA GLN A 440 -1.85 -27.54 19.92
C GLN A 440 -2.80 -26.81 20.89
N SER A 441 -2.95 -27.32 22.12
CA SER A 441 -3.73 -26.66 23.17
C SER A 441 -3.22 -25.27 23.51
N VAL A 442 -1.89 -25.10 23.66
CA VAL A 442 -1.27 -23.78 23.91
C VAL A 442 -1.54 -22.80 22.77
N VAL A 443 -1.57 -23.27 21.51
CA VAL A 443 -1.90 -22.42 20.36
C VAL A 443 -3.37 -22.01 20.40
N ALA A 444 -4.28 -22.92 20.74
CA ALA A 444 -5.71 -22.60 20.88
C ALA A 444 -5.98 -21.55 21.97
N GLU A 445 -5.32 -21.65 23.13
CA GLU A 445 -5.42 -20.62 24.18
C GLU A 445 -4.90 -19.26 23.72
N LYS A 446 -3.78 -19.23 22.97
CA LYS A 446 -3.23 -17.99 22.42
C LYS A 446 -4.16 -17.39 21.36
N PHE A 447 -4.72 -18.23 20.50
CA PHE A 447 -5.71 -17.83 19.49
C PHE A 447 -6.92 -17.17 20.15
N ALA A 448 -7.49 -17.78 21.19
CA ALA A 448 -8.60 -17.22 21.96
C ALA A 448 -8.30 -15.82 22.51
N LYS A 449 -7.13 -15.64 23.14
CA LYS A 449 -6.68 -14.33 23.66
C LYS A 449 -6.53 -13.28 22.55
N LYS A 450 -6.11 -13.68 21.35
CA LYS A 450 -5.98 -12.77 20.19
C LYS A 450 -7.34 -12.37 19.63
N LEU A 451 -8.28 -13.31 19.53
CA LEU A 451 -9.66 -13.03 19.15
C LEU A 451 -10.33 -12.08 20.15
N GLU A 452 -10.20 -12.33 21.45
CA GLU A 452 -10.72 -11.42 22.49
C GLU A 452 -10.11 -10.02 22.39
N SER A 453 -8.80 -9.93 22.11
CA SER A 453 -8.15 -8.64 21.87
C SER A 453 -8.67 -7.95 20.61
N LEU A 454 -9.04 -8.69 19.56
CA LEU A 454 -9.60 -8.13 18.33
C LEU A 454 -11.03 -7.63 18.57
N GLY A 455 -11.86 -8.43 19.25
CA GLY A 455 -13.21 -8.06 19.66
C GLY A 455 -13.25 -6.76 20.46
N ARG A 456 -12.43 -6.64 21.52
CA ARG A 456 -12.33 -5.40 22.29
C ARG A 456 -11.93 -4.17 21.47
N LYS A 457 -11.13 -4.34 20.41
CA LYS A 457 -10.74 -3.23 19.52
C LYS A 457 -11.87 -2.80 18.59
N VAL A 458 -12.69 -3.77 18.17
CA VAL A 458 -13.87 -3.56 17.34
C VAL A 458 -14.95 -2.88 18.18
N ASP A 459 -15.26 -3.40 19.37
CA ASP A 459 -16.24 -2.81 20.29
C ASP A 459 -15.91 -1.34 20.59
N ARG A 460 -14.65 -1.04 20.93
CA ARG A 460 -14.19 0.35 21.17
C ARG A 460 -14.33 1.26 19.96
N ALA A 461 -14.18 0.73 18.74
CA ALA A 461 -14.35 1.54 17.54
C ALA A 461 -15.83 1.84 17.27
N LEU A 462 -16.71 0.90 17.63
CA LEU A 462 -18.16 1.05 17.51
C LEU A 462 -18.75 1.98 18.58
N GLU A 463 -18.08 2.20 19.72
CA GLU A 463 -18.51 3.18 20.74
C GLU A 463 -18.68 4.60 20.18
N ASN A 464 -17.89 5.00 19.16
CA ASN A 464 -18.04 6.28 18.49
C ASN A 464 -19.01 6.19 17.30
N HIS A 465 -20.28 5.96 17.62
CA HIS A 465 -21.34 5.74 16.62
C HIS A 465 -21.44 6.85 15.57
N ALA A 466 -21.25 8.12 15.95
CA ALA A 466 -21.38 9.26 15.04
C ALA A 466 -20.30 9.25 13.94
N VAL A 467 -19.03 9.06 14.34
CA VAL A 467 -17.91 8.97 13.39
C VAL A 467 -18.06 7.73 12.52
N HIS A 468 -18.39 6.58 13.14
CA HIS A 468 -18.58 5.34 12.42
C HIS A 468 -19.66 5.45 11.33
N ALA A 469 -20.85 5.94 11.68
CA ALA A 469 -21.95 6.12 10.74
C ALA A 469 -21.61 7.12 9.62
N HIS A 470 -20.90 8.21 9.95
CA HIS A 470 -20.46 9.20 8.96
C HIS A 470 -19.52 8.57 7.93
N LEU A 471 -18.53 7.80 8.37
CA LEU A 471 -17.54 7.18 7.49
C LEU A 471 -18.18 6.13 6.55
N LEU A 472 -19.04 5.26 7.08
CA LEU A 472 -19.69 4.23 6.26
C LEU A 472 -20.70 4.81 5.26
N ALA A 473 -21.36 5.92 5.61
CA ALA A 473 -22.27 6.61 4.72
C ALA A 473 -21.57 7.51 3.69
N TRP A 474 -20.25 7.66 3.77
CA TRP A 474 -19.52 8.62 2.93
C TRP A 474 -19.59 8.25 1.44
N LYS A 475 -19.90 9.25 0.62
CA LYS A 475 -19.96 9.17 -0.83
C LYS A 475 -19.31 10.40 -1.44
N VAL A 476 -18.69 10.25 -2.59
CA VAL A 476 -18.21 11.39 -3.38
C VAL A 476 -19.42 12.23 -3.78
N HIS A 477 -19.38 13.52 -3.48
CA HIS A 477 -20.43 14.45 -3.90
C HIS A 477 -20.35 14.63 -5.43
N GLU A 478 -21.45 14.38 -6.14
CA GLU A 478 -21.55 14.70 -7.56
C GLU A 478 -21.47 16.21 -7.71
N THR A 479 -20.35 16.72 -8.25
CA THR A 479 -20.25 18.12 -8.66
C THR A 479 -21.11 18.30 -9.91
N THR A 480 -22.32 18.85 -9.73
CA THR A 480 -23.22 19.28 -10.81
C THR A 480 -22.64 20.43 -11.63
#